data_AF-D5RU55-F1
#
_entry.id   AF-D5RU55-F1
#
_cell.length_a   1.000
_cell.length_b   1.000
_cell.length_c   1.000
_cell.angle_alpha   90.00
_cell.angle_beta   90.00
_cell.angle_gamma   90.00
#
_symmetry.space_group_name_H-M   'P 1'
#
loop_
_entity.id
_entity.type
_entity.pdbx_description
1 polymer ?
#
loop_
_entity_poly.entity_id
_entity_poly.type
_entity_poly.pdbx_seq_one_letter_code
_entity_poly.pdbx_strand_id
1 'polypeptide(L)'
;MRATPLPAGAAIGQAAPRPAASGADHATSQLFVAKLEAAAQPAVAAPALAAAAPEAGLTVTDMLGRVVTLPRPPRRIVLLDARDIVTMALLHPDPAGLVAGWAGAELLDSEVLRQGYAARPGGGAIPVVGGATPDSRSLESILALAPDLVVATAQAEPALAGGSLPRQLAAAGIPTLFSSADANTPGAAG
;
A
#
# COMPACT_ATOMS: atom_id res chain seq x y z
N MET A 1 3.54 -25.65 -68.89
CA MET A 1 4.24 -26.56 -67.97
C MET A 1 5.72 -26.20 -67.92
N ARG A 2 6.17 -25.50 -66.87
CA ARG A 2 7.56 -25.48 -66.40
C ARG A 2 7.53 -25.17 -64.91
N ALA A 3 7.97 -26.12 -64.10
CA ALA A 3 8.07 -26.02 -62.64
C ALA A 3 9.42 -25.39 -62.26
N THR A 4 9.40 -24.40 -61.38
CA THR A 4 10.59 -23.80 -60.77
C THR A 4 10.77 -24.41 -59.37
N PRO A 5 11.97 -24.88 -59.00
CA PRO A 5 12.21 -25.50 -57.69
C PRO A 5 12.45 -24.46 -56.58
N LEU A 6 11.99 -24.77 -55.37
CA LEU A 6 12.31 -24.07 -54.12
C LEU A 6 13.73 -24.40 -53.64
N PRO A 7 14.50 -23.44 -53.08
CA PRO A 7 15.70 -23.75 -52.33
C PRO A 7 15.40 -24.18 -50.89
N ALA A 8 16.19 -25.14 -50.42
CA ALA A 8 16.16 -25.78 -49.12
C ALA A 8 16.90 -24.98 -48.03
N GLY A 9 16.46 -25.16 -46.78
CA GLY A 9 17.31 -25.23 -45.59
C GLY A 9 17.88 -23.93 -45.04
N ALA A 10 17.18 -23.32 -44.08
CA ALA A 10 17.79 -22.40 -43.11
C ALA A 10 17.76 -23.07 -41.72
N ALA A 11 18.97 -23.30 -41.19
CA ALA A 11 19.25 -24.00 -39.96
C ALA A 11 18.68 -23.28 -38.73
N ILE A 12 18.10 -24.07 -37.82
CA ILE A 12 17.71 -23.65 -36.48
C ILE A 12 18.99 -23.46 -35.67
N GLY A 13 19.40 -22.21 -35.48
CA GLY A 13 20.52 -21.83 -34.63
C GLY A 13 20.20 -22.11 -33.16
N GLN A 14 20.83 -23.15 -32.63
CA GLN A 14 20.83 -23.53 -31.22
C GLN A 14 21.55 -22.44 -30.41
N ALA A 15 20.80 -21.65 -29.63
CA ALA A 15 21.37 -20.66 -28.72
C ALA A 15 21.93 -21.37 -27.47
N ALA A 16 23.23 -21.21 -27.25
CA ALA A 16 23.98 -21.75 -26.12
C ALA A 16 23.52 -21.15 -24.77
N PRO A 17 23.60 -21.92 -23.66
CA PRO A 17 23.30 -21.40 -22.32
C PRO A 17 24.35 -20.38 -21.88
N ARG A 18 23.90 -19.19 -21.43
CA ARG A 18 24.78 -18.18 -20.84
C ARG A 18 25.29 -18.63 -19.46
N PRO A 19 26.57 -18.36 -19.14
CA PRO A 19 27.17 -18.78 -17.89
C PRO A 19 26.65 -17.96 -16.70
N ALA A 20 26.46 -18.65 -15.58
CA ALA A 20 26.29 -18.05 -14.27
C ALA A 20 27.56 -17.31 -13.86
N ALA A 21 27.44 -16.03 -13.51
CA ALA A 21 28.48 -15.29 -12.79
C ALA A 21 28.02 -15.17 -11.32
N SER A 22 28.55 -16.08 -10.52
CA SER A 22 28.53 -16.08 -9.06
C SER A 22 29.93 -15.68 -8.59
N GLY A 23 30.01 -14.74 -7.64
CA GLY A 23 31.25 -14.27 -7.03
C GLY A 23 31.11 -12.79 -6.68
N ALA A 24 30.59 -12.46 -5.49
CA ALA A 24 31.26 -12.44 -4.19
C ALA A 24 31.68 -11.00 -3.81
N ASP A 25 31.09 -10.57 -2.68
CA ASP A 25 31.57 -9.60 -1.69
C ASP A 25 31.71 -8.12 -2.13
N HIS A 26 31.31 -7.12 -1.34
CA HIS A 26 31.67 -6.89 0.05
C HIS A 26 30.49 -6.46 0.96
N ALA A 27 30.28 -7.24 2.03
CA ALA A 27 30.04 -6.84 3.42
C ALA A 27 29.48 -5.45 3.74
N THR A 28 28.36 -5.40 4.51
CA THR A 28 28.26 -4.69 5.81
C THR A 28 26.90 -4.99 6.49
N SER A 29 26.98 -5.63 7.67
CA SER A 29 26.05 -5.62 8.82
C SER A 29 24.69 -6.33 8.67
N GLN A 30 24.48 -7.53 9.23
CA GLN A 30 24.24 -7.82 10.67
C GLN A 30 23.09 -6.99 11.25
N LEU A 31 22.04 -7.50 11.91
CA LEU A 31 21.87 -8.71 12.70
C LEU A 31 20.35 -8.82 13.01
N PHE A 32 19.68 -9.94 12.74
CA PHE A 32 18.40 -10.26 13.42
C PHE A 32 18.41 -11.74 13.80
N VAL A 33 19.18 -12.02 14.86
CA VAL A 33 19.19 -13.32 15.53
C VAL A 33 18.00 -13.34 16.48
N ALA A 34 16.92 -14.02 16.08
CA ALA A 34 15.89 -14.45 17.02
C ALA A 34 16.48 -15.55 17.90
N LYS A 35 16.84 -15.19 19.14
CA LYS A 35 17.16 -16.14 20.20
C LYS A 35 16.15 -15.95 21.31
N LEU A 36 15.23 -16.91 21.46
CA LEU A 36 14.46 -17.05 22.68
C LEU A 36 14.21 -18.54 22.94
N GLU A 37 15.14 -19.16 23.66
CA GLU A 37 14.80 -20.29 24.52
C GLU A 37 14.77 -19.78 25.96
N ALA A 38 13.65 -20.00 26.64
CA ALA A 38 13.62 -20.15 28.09
C ALA A 38 12.35 -20.88 28.54
N ALA A 39 12.57 -22.17 28.83
CA ALA A 39 12.03 -23.00 29.89
C ALA A 39 10.75 -22.59 30.66
N ALA A 40 9.89 -23.61 30.82
CA ALA A 40 8.71 -23.64 31.66
C ALA A 40 9.00 -23.55 33.18
N GLN A 41 8.19 -22.77 33.91
CA GLN A 41 7.48 -23.20 35.14
C GLN A 41 6.41 -22.18 35.59
N PRO A 42 5.37 -22.62 36.33
CA PRO A 42 4.15 -21.88 36.56
C PRO A 42 4.27 -20.96 37.79
N ALA A 43 3.87 -19.71 37.66
CA ALA A 43 3.74 -18.78 38.77
C ALA A 43 2.35 -18.13 38.74
N VAL A 44 1.73 -18.12 39.92
CA VAL A 44 0.34 -17.76 40.24
C VAL A 44 -0.13 -16.49 39.52
N ALA A 45 -1.21 -16.61 38.75
CA ALA A 45 -1.82 -15.49 38.02
C ALA A 45 -2.64 -14.61 38.97
N ALA A 46 -2.07 -13.49 39.41
CA ALA A 46 -2.85 -12.30 39.75
C ALA A 46 -3.29 -11.62 38.44
N PRO A 47 -4.50 -11.03 38.35
CA PRO A 47 -4.88 -10.29 37.15
C PRO A 47 -4.10 -8.98 37.14
N ALA A 48 -2.96 -8.98 36.46
CA ALA A 48 -2.31 -7.74 36.06
C ALA A 48 -3.21 -7.11 35.00
N LEU A 49 -3.89 -6.02 35.38
CA LEU A 49 -4.49 -5.11 34.42
C LEU A 49 -3.35 -4.61 33.53
N ALA A 50 -3.17 -5.22 32.36
CA ALA A 50 -2.16 -4.83 31.41
C ALA A 50 -2.49 -3.42 30.94
N ALA A 51 -1.85 -2.43 31.54
CA ALA A 51 -1.78 -1.09 30.98
C ALA A 51 -1.14 -1.23 29.61
N ALA A 52 -1.93 -1.09 28.54
CA ALA A 52 -1.42 -1.03 27.19
C ALA A 52 -0.38 0.08 27.16
N ALA A 53 0.89 -0.29 26.94
CA ALA A 53 1.96 0.69 26.81
C ALA A 53 1.56 1.67 25.70
N PRO A 54 1.81 2.98 25.85
CA PRO A 54 1.55 3.94 24.79
C PRO A 54 2.30 3.49 23.54
N GLU A 55 1.57 3.21 22.45
CA GLU A 55 2.18 2.93 21.16
C GLU A 55 3.00 4.16 20.78
N ALA A 56 4.31 3.97 20.62
CA ALA A 56 5.21 5.03 20.25
C ALA A 56 4.81 5.64 18.90
N GLY A 57 4.88 6.96 18.79
CA GLY A 57 4.68 7.65 17.53
C GLY A 57 5.67 7.18 16.46
N LEU A 58 5.26 7.26 15.20
CA LEU A 58 6.05 6.83 14.05
C LEU A 58 6.36 8.03 13.17
N THR A 59 7.63 8.20 12.79
CA THR A 59 8.04 9.18 11.79
C THR A 59 8.18 8.49 10.44
N VAL A 60 7.47 8.98 9.45
CA VAL A 60 7.44 8.41 8.09
C VAL A 60 7.86 9.49 7.11
N THR A 61 8.73 9.13 6.17
CA THR A 61 8.99 9.95 4.98
C THR A 61 8.06 9.48 3.87
N ASP A 62 7.19 10.35 3.37
CA ASP A 62 6.28 10.01 2.28
C ASP A 62 6.94 10.08 0.90
N MET A 63 6.21 9.73 -0.15
CA MET A 63 6.74 9.70 -1.52
C MET A 63 7.00 11.09 -2.13
N LEU A 64 6.55 12.16 -1.46
CA LEU A 64 6.94 13.53 -1.79
C LEU A 64 8.20 13.98 -1.00
N GLY A 65 8.83 13.08 -0.23
CA GLY A 65 9.98 13.40 0.60
C GLY A 65 9.64 14.18 1.87
N ARG A 66 8.36 14.30 2.23
CA ARG A 66 7.93 15.00 3.44
C ARG A 66 8.07 14.09 4.65
N VAL A 67 8.64 14.62 5.73
CA VAL A 67 8.70 13.93 7.01
C VAL A 67 7.41 14.20 7.78
N VAL A 68 6.63 13.16 8.03
CA VAL A 68 5.34 13.21 8.71
C VAL A 68 5.42 12.39 9.99
N THR A 69 5.04 13.00 11.11
CA THR A 69 4.99 12.32 12.41
C THR A 69 3.56 11.89 12.69
N LEU A 70 3.35 10.59 12.88
CA LEU A 70 2.10 10.01 13.33
C LEU A 70 2.16 9.80 14.84
N PRO A 71 1.15 10.22 15.62
CA PRO A 71 1.16 10.09 17.08
C PRO A 71 1.11 8.63 17.55
N ARG A 72 0.64 7.73 16.69
CA ARG A 72 0.56 6.28 16.90
C ARG A 72 0.41 5.59 15.53
N PRO A 73 0.57 4.26 15.43
CA PRO A 73 0.18 3.51 14.25
C PRO A 73 -1.28 3.82 13.84
N PRO A 74 -1.54 4.08 12.55
CA PRO A 74 -2.86 4.44 12.08
C PRO A 74 -3.81 3.24 12.15
N ARG A 75 -5.05 3.49 12.55
CA ARG A 75 -6.09 2.46 12.71
C ARG A 75 -7.40 2.81 11.99
N ARG A 76 -7.52 4.05 11.49
CA ARG A 76 -8.69 4.56 10.77
C ARG A 76 -8.19 5.36 9.57
N ILE A 77 -7.88 4.64 8.50
CA ILE A 77 -7.26 5.19 7.30
C ILE A 77 -8.35 5.52 6.27
N VAL A 78 -8.27 6.70 5.68
CA VAL A 78 -9.03 7.01 4.46
C VAL A 78 -8.09 6.96 3.26
N LEU A 79 -8.46 6.17 2.26
CA LEU A 79 -7.71 6.05 1.00
C LEU A 79 -8.37 6.93 -0.07
N LEU A 80 -7.66 7.93 -0.59
CA LEU A 80 -8.17 8.71 -1.72
C LEU A 80 -8.04 7.92 -3.04
N ASP A 81 -7.23 6.88 -3.09
CA ASP A 81 -7.21 5.94 -4.20
C ASP A 81 -7.48 4.54 -3.66
N ALA A 82 -8.63 3.95 -4.00
CA ALA A 82 -9.01 2.64 -3.52
C ALA A 82 -8.00 1.54 -3.90
N ARG A 83 -7.16 1.75 -4.92
CA ARG A 83 -6.11 0.80 -5.32
C ARG A 83 -5.00 0.65 -4.28
N ASP A 84 -4.79 1.65 -3.41
CA ASP A 84 -3.79 1.58 -2.34
C ASP A 84 -4.08 0.45 -1.34
N ILE A 85 -5.32 -0.04 -1.27
CA ILE A 85 -5.67 -1.18 -0.42
C ILE A 85 -4.95 -2.48 -0.85
N VAL A 86 -4.61 -2.60 -2.13
CA VAL A 86 -3.88 -3.76 -2.66
C VAL A 86 -2.44 -3.75 -2.13
N THR A 87 -1.80 -2.58 -2.09
CA THR A 87 -0.48 -2.41 -1.47
C THR A 87 -0.54 -2.70 0.03
N MET A 88 -1.58 -2.23 0.72
CA MET A 88 -1.77 -2.53 2.14
C MET A 88 -1.92 -4.03 2.42
N ALA A 89 -2.55 -4.79 1.52
CA ALA A 89 -2.71 -6.24 1.66
C ALA A 89 -1.38 -7.01 1.64
N LEU A 90 -0.30 -6.41 1.12
CA LEU A 90 1.05 -6.98 1.19
C LEU A 90 1.69 -6.81 2.58
N LEU A 91 1.20 -5.85 3.38
CA LEU A 91 1.77 -5.46 4.66
C LEU A 91 0.92 -5.89 5.85
N HIS A 92 -0.39 -6.08 5.65
CA HIS A 92 -1.33 -6.38 6.71
C HIS A 92 -2.31 -7.50 6.28
N PRO A 93 -2.59 -8.48 7.14
CA PRO A 93 -3.47 -9.61 6.80
C PRO A 93 -4.95 -9.21 6.65
N ASP A 94 -5.38 -8.11 7.30
CA ASP A 94 -6.72 -7.54 7.18
C ASP A 94 -6.63 -6.04 6.88
N PRO A 95 -6.32 -5.63 5.63
CA PRO A 95 -6.17 -4.22 5.30
C PRO A 95 -7.52 -3.48 5.37
N ALA A 96 -8.63 -4.16 5.05
CA ALA A 96 -9.98 -3.59 5.10
C ALA A 96 -10.41 -3.20 6.51
N GLY A 97 -9.95 -3.94 7.54
CA GLY A 97 -10.17 -3.59 8.95
C GLY A 97 -9.56 -2.23 9.36
N LEU A 98 -8.54 -1.74 8.65
CA LEU A 98 -7.90 -0.45 8.91
C LEU A 98 -8.53 0.70 8.11
N VAL A 99 -9.27 0.40 7.03
CA VAL A 99 -9.82 1.40 6.11
C VAL A 99 -11.19 1.86 6.59
N ALA A 100 -11.26 3.11 7.04
CA ALA A 100 -12.49 3.76 7.48
C ALA A 100 -13.35 4.27 6.31
N GLY A 101 -12.73 4.54 5.16
CA GLY A 101 -13.39 4.99 3.95
C GLY A 101 -12.41 5.01 2.77
N TRP A 102 -12.95 5.02 1.56
CA TRP A 102 -12.15 5.06 0.34
C TRP A 102 -12.81 5.90 -0.73
N ALA A 103 -12.06 6.21 -1.78
CA ALA A 103 -12.60 6.92 -2.92
C ALA A 103 -12.01 6.38 -4.22
N GLY A 104 -12.75 6.53 -5.33
CA GLY A 104 -12.41 5.87 -6.59
C GLY A 104 -12.47 4.33 -6.51
N ALA A 105 -13.45 3.78 -5.78
CA ALA A 105 -13.63 2.32 -5.65
C ALA A 105 -13.80 1.61 -7.00
N GLU A 106 -14.33 2.32 -8.00
CA GLU A 106 -14.45 1.90 -9.39
C GLU A 106 -13.10 1.68 -10.10
N LEU A 107 -12.00 2.25 -9.59
CA LEU A 107 -10.65 2.06 -10.14
C LEU A 107 -10.04 0.71 -9.75
N LEU A 108 -10.68 -0.04 -8.85
CA LEU A 108 -10.34 -1.44 -8.61
C LEU A 108 -10.93 -2.26 -9.77
N ASP A 109 -10.11 -2.52 -10.79
CA ASP A 109 -10.43 -3.28 -12.02
C ASP A 109 -10.70 -4.79 -11.78
N SER A 110 -11.27 -5.15 -10.64
CA SER A 110 -11.72 -6.49 -10.28
C SER A 110 -12.93 -6.42 -9.35
N GLU A 111 -14.07 -6.90 -9.83
CA GLU A 111 -15.30 -7.05 -9.03
C GLU A 111 -15.03 -7.89 -7.77
N VAL A 112 -14.26 -8.97 -7.91
CA VAL A 112 -13.93 -9.87 -6.80
C VAL A 112 -13.15 -9.14 -5.72
N LEU A 113 -12.15 -8.33 -6.10
CA LEU A 113 -11.39 -7.53 -5.13
C LEU A 113 -12.27 -6.46 -4.49
N ARG A 114 -13.08 -5.75 -5.27
CA ARG A 114 -13.97 -4.72 -4.73
C ARG A 114 -14.98 -5.31 -3.74
N GLN A 115 -15.60 -6.45 -4.06
CA GLN A 115 -16.51 -7.14 -3.14
C GLN A 115 -15.78 -7.70 -1.92
N GLY A 116 -14.59 -8.27 -2.12
CA GLY A 116 -13.76 -8.82 -1.06
C GLY A 116 -13.38 -7.77 -0.02
N TYR A 117 -12.92 -6.60 -0.46
CA TYR A 117 -12.56 -5.50 0.44
C TYR A 117 -13.76 -4.71 0.97
N ALA A 118 -14.89 -4.70 0.26
CA ALA A 118 -16.12 -4.14 0.80
C ALA A 118 -16.65 -4.99 1.98
N ALA A 119 -16.36 -6.29 2.03
CA ALA A 119 -16.83 -7.15 3.11
C ALA A 119 -15.95 -7.02 4.36
N ARG A 120 -16.40 -6.26 5.37
CA ARG A 120 -15.71 -6.15 6.68
C ARG A 120 -16.19 -7.18 7.71
N PRO A 121 -15.36 -7.54 8.69
CA PRO A 121 -15.81 -8.21 9.91
C PRO A 121 -16.90 -7.35 10.58
N GLY A 122 -18.15 -7.78 10.51
CA GLY A 122 -19.33 -7.01 10.95
C GLY A 122 -20.32 -6.63 9.83
N GLY A 123 -20.06 -6.99 8.58
CA GLY A 123 -21.05 -6.98 7.48
C GLY A 123 -21.27 -5.63 6.78
N GLY A 124 -20.52 -4.58 7.12
CA GLY A 124 -20.66 -3.26 6.49
C GLY A 124 -19.64 -3.00 5.38
N ALA A 125 -20.09 -2.41 4.27
CA ALA A 125 -19.24 -1.88 3.20
C ALA A 125 -18.26 -0.81 3.73
N ILE A 126 -17.13 -0.64 3.03
CA ILE A 126 -16.26 0.53 3.21
C ILE A 126 -17.01 1.76 2.65
N PRO A 127 -17.24 2.82 3.44
CA PRO A 127 -17.88 4.05 2.97
C PRO A 127 -17.10 4.69 1.81
N VAL A 128 -17.83 5.17 0.80
CA VAL A 128 -17.27 5.92 -0.33
C VAL A 128 -17.26 7.41 0.00
N VAL A 129 -16.09 8.06 -0.08
CA VAL A 129 -15.91 9.50 0.20
C VAL A 129 -15.61 10.34 -1.04
N GLY A 130 -15.68 9.73 -2.23
CA GLY A 130 -15.52 10.36 -3.54
C GLY A 130 -15.37 9.32 -4.66
N GLY A 131 -15.44 9.77 -5.90
CA GLY A 131 -15.20 8.97 -7.11
C GLY A 131 -13.75 9.04 -7.59
N ALA A 132 -13.47 8.64 -8.82
CA ALA A 132 -12.12 8.55 -9.38
C ALA A 132 -11.38 9.90 -9.52
N THR A 133 -12.11 11.03 -9.55
CA THR A 133 -11.52 12.35 -9.78
C THR A 133 -11.25 13.13 -8.49
N PRO A 134 -10.17 13.93 -8.43
CA PRO A 134 -9.85 14.80 -7.29
C PRO A 134 -10.99 15.69 -6.80
N ASP A 135 -11.78 16.25 -7.73
CA ASP A 135 -12.85 17.20 -7.39
C ASP A 135 -14.07 16.53 -6.76
N SER A 136 -14.17 15.20 -6.87
CA SER A 136 -15.29 14.44 -6.30
C SER A 136 -15.11 14.12 -4.81
N ARG A 137 -13.95 14.44 -4.22
CA ARG A 137 -13.66 14.15 -2.81
C ARG A 137 -14.48 15.08 -1.91
N SER A 138 -15.23 14.50 -0.98
CA SER A 138 -15.99 15.26 0.01
C SER A 138 -15.20 15.39 1.31
N LEU A 139 -14.71 16.59 1.62
CA LEU A 139 -14.06 16.87 2.91
C LEU A 139 -14.97 16.51 4.09
N GLU A 140 -16.24 16.94 4.04
CA GLU A 140 -17.23 16.65 5.09
C GLU A 140 -17.40 15.15 5.32
N SER A 141 -17.49 14.36 4.24
CA SER A 141 -17.59 12.91 4.34
C SER A 141 -16.33 12.28 4.93
N ILE A 142 -15.14 12.80 4.58
CA ILE A 142 -13.87 12.34 5.16
C ILE A 142 -13.83 12.64 6.66
N LEU A 143 -14.16 13.87 7.07
CA LEU A 143 -14.15 14.29 8.48
C LEU A 143 -15.16 13.51 9.33
N ALA A 144 -16.34 13.22 8.78
CA ALA A 144 -17.37 12.43 9.46
C ALA A 144 -16.92 11.02 9.84
N LEU A 145 -15.93 10.47 9.13
CA LEU A 145 -15.34 9.16 9.44
C LEU A 145 -14.30 9.22 10.57
N ALA A 146 -13.93 10.42 11.04
CA ALA A 146 -12.88 10.64 12.05
C ALA A 146 -11.62 9.80 11.78
N PRO A 147 -10.97 9.95 10.61
CA PRO A 147 -9.76 9.22 10.29
C PRO A 147 -8.58 9.72 11.11
N ASP A 148 -7.62 8.84 11.36
CA ASP A 148 -6.32 9.19 11.96
C ASP A 148 -5.19 9.29 10.93
N LEU A 149 -5.48 8.96 9.67
CA LEU A 149 -4.60 9.14 8.53
C LEU A 149 -5.41 9.22 7.23
N VAL A 150 -5.03 10.12 6.33
CA VAL A 150 -5.46 10.11 4.92
C VAL A 150 -4.27 9.76 4.05
N VAL A 151 -4.47 8.83 3.10
CA VAL A 151 -3.45 8.47 2.10
C VAL A 151 -3.93 8.93 0.73
N ALA A 152 -3.05 9.61 0.00
CA ALA A 152 -3.31 10.13 -1.34
C ALA A 152 -2.21 9.67 -2.31
N THR A 153 -2.56 9.38 -3.55
CA THR A 153 -1.56 9.06 -4.58
C THR A 153 -0.99 10.34 -5.18
N ALA A 154 0.33 10.56 -5.06
CA ALA A 154 0.97 11.79 -5.53
C ALA A 154 0.71 12.10 -7.02
N GLN A 155 0.73 11.07 -7.86
CA GLN A 155 0.56 11.16 -9.31
C GLN A 155 -0.89 11.40 -9.73
N ALA A 156 -1.86 10.82 -9.02
CA ALA A 156 -3.29 11.02 -9.31
C ALA A 156 -3.76 12.41 -8.84
N GLU A 157 -3.03 13.00 -7.91
CA GLU A 157 -3.45 14.19 -7.18
C GLU A 157 -2.33 15.25 -7.12
N PRO A 158 -1.75 15.69 -8.26
CA PRO A 158 -0.67 16.68 -8.27
C PRO A 158 -1.10 18.02 -7.67
N ALA A 159 -2.39 18.33 -7.73
CA ALA A 159 -2.99 19.50 -7.09
C ALA A 159 -3.15 19.34 -5.58
N LEU A 160 -3.25 18.12 -5.01
CA LEU A 160 -3.37 17.93 -3.56
C LEU A 160 -2.08 18.27 -2.83
N ALA A 161 -0.90 18.05 -3.42
CA ALA A 161 0.38 18.39 -2.80
C ALA A 161 0.48 19.88 -2.38
N GLY A 162 -0.31 20.78 -3.00
CA GLY A 162 -0.50 22.18 -2.59
C GLY A 162 -1.97 22.61 -2.40
N GLY A 163 -2.90 21.66 -2.40
CA GLY A 163 -4.34 21.87 -2.54
C GLY A 163 -5.04 22.29 -1.25
N SER A 164 -6.31 22.65 -1.37
CA SER A 164 -7.14 23.04 -0.22
C SER A 164 -7.49 21.86 0.68
N LEU A 165 -7.62 20.65 0.14
CA LEU A 165 -8.04 19.47 0.92
C LEU A 165 -6.99 19.08 1.99
N PRO A 166 -5.69 18.86 1.69
CA PRO A 166 -4.73 18.47 2.73
C PRO A 166 -4.47 19.58 3.74
N ARG A 167 -4.62 20.85 3.33
CA ARG A 167 -4.55 21.99 4.25
C ARG A 167 -5.70 21.98 5.26
N GLN A 168 -6.92 21.67 4.81
CA GLN A 168 -8.09 21.57 5.68
C GLN A 168 -8.01 20.34 6.59
N LEU A 169 -7.53 19.20 6.09
CA LEU A 169 -7.27 18.01 6.91
C LEU A 169 -6.22 18.28 7.98
N ALA A 170 -5.12 18.96 7.63
CA ALA A 170 -4.11 19.38 8.58
C ALA A 170 -4.65 20.35 9.65
N ALA A 171 -5.54 21.28 9.27
CA ALA A 171 -6.23 22.16 10.22
C ALA A 171 -7.16 21.39 11.18
N ALA A 172 -7.67 20.23 10.76
CA ALA A 172 -8.42 19.30 11.61
C ALA A 172 -7.52 18.32 12.39
N GLY A 173 -6.19 18.44 12.29
CA GLY A 173 -5.24 17.56 12.98
C GLY A 173 -5.09 16.16 12.36
N ILE A 174 -5.53 15.97 11.11
CA ILE A 174 -5.48 14.70 10.41
C ILE A 174 -4.28 14.72 9.45
N PRO A 175 -3.24 13.89 9.69
CA PRO A 175 -2.08 13.84 8.80
C PRO A 175 -2.45 13.24 7.45
N THR A 176 -1.79 13.72 6.40
CA THR A 176 -1.91 13.18 5.03
C THR A 176 -0.56 12.64 4.58
N LEU A 177 -0.52 11.39 4.12
CA LEU A 177 0.66 10.77 3.49
C LEU A 177 0.43 10.61 1.98
N PHE A 178 1.51 10.74 1.21
CA PHE A 178 1.47 10.49 -0.22
C PHE A 178 2.11 9.14 -0.57
N SER A 179 1.35 8.28 -1.27
CA SER A 179 1.79 7.01 -1.83
C SER A 179 2.29 7.18 -3.27
N SER A 180 3.05 6.19 -3.76
CA SER A 180 3.44 6.05 -5.16
C SER A 180 2.67 4.89 -5.73
N ALA A 181 1.50 5.15 -6.31
CA ALA A 181 0.81 4.15 -7.10
C ALA A 181 1.24 4.33 -8.56
N ASP A 182 2.44 3.84 -8.90
CA ASP A 182 2.73 3.52 -10.29
C ASP A 182 1.88 2.29 -10.63
N ALA A 183 0.64 2.51 -11.04
CA ALA A 183 -0.19 1.47 -11.62
C ALA A 183 0.47 1.03 -12.93
N ASN A 184 1.29 -0.02 -12.85
CA ASN A 184 1.90 -0.80 -13.93
C ASN A 184 1.75 -0.17 -15.33
N THR A 185 2.49 0.91 -15.59
CA THR A 185 2.69 1.36 -16.96
C THR A 185 3.82 0.51 -17.49
N PRO A 186 3.63 -0.32 -18.54
CA PRO A 186 4.76 -0.95 -19.22
C PRO A 186 5.71 0.19 -19.54
N GLY A 187 6.92 0.12 -18.98
CA GLY A 187 7.90 1.19 -19.14
C GLY A 187 7.95 1.56 -20.62
N ALA A 188 7.81 2.85 -20.93
CA ALA A 188 8.12 3.35 -22.25
C ALA A 188 9.56 2.93 -22.53
N ALA A 189 9.72 1.87 -23.33
CA ALA A 189 10.99 1.55 -23.95
C ALA A 189 11.42 2.82 -24.70
N GLY A 190 12.64 3.27 -24.42
CA GLY A 190 13.19 4.53 -24.92
C GLY A 190 13.37 4.59 -26.43
#